data_AF-A0A521RI94-F1
#
_entry.id   AF-A0A521RI94-F1
#
_cell.length_a   1.000
_cell.length_b   1.000
_cell.length_c   1.000
_cell.angle_alpha   90.00
_cell.angle_beta   90.00
_cell.angle_gamma   90.00
#
_symmetry.space_group_name_H-M   'P 1'
#
loop_
_entity.id
_entity.type
_entity.pdbx_description
1 polymer ?
#
loop_
_entity_poly.entity_id
_entity_poly.type
_entity_poly.pdbx_seq_one_letter_code
_entity_poly.pdbx_strand_id
1 'polypeptide(L)'
;MIAFAISVIVIAGTYWFFILRPGRLDFWRFVAKHPDAAYDHFKSDDCWKVFEERRPENYRNIVPKSEWAGPFRITVPKLGGKLVYVFGRRPDFSRSQDDFLNKFARST
;
A
#
# COMPACT_ATOMS: atom_id res chain seq x y z
N MET A 1 -15.34 -35.56 3.97
CA MET A 1 -15.66 -34.24 4.55
C MET A 1 -14.49 -33.62 5.31
N ILE A 2 -13.75 -34.37 6.14
CA ILE A 2 -12.62 -33.84 6.93
C ILE A 2 -11.47 -33.29 6.06
N ALA A 3 -11.04 -34.02 5.02
CA ALA A 3 -9.96 -33.57 4.13
C ALA A 3 -10.27 -32.26 3.37
N PHE A 4 -11.55 -32.02 3.06
CA PHE A 4 -12.01 -30.79 2.42
C PHE A 4 -11.95 -29.62 3.40
N ALA A 5 -12.38 -29.83 4.66
CA ALA A 5 -12.28 -28.82 5.71
C ALA A 5 -10.82 -28.44 6.03
N ILE A 6 -9.91 -29.42 6.08
CA ILE A 6 -8.48 -29.16 6.28
C ILE A 6 -7.91 -28.34 5.12
N SER A 7 -8.27 -28.68 3.87
CA SER A 7 -7.82 -27.93 2.70
C SER A 7 -8.31 -26.48 2.72
N VAL A 8 -9.57 -26.25 3.10
CA VAL A 8 -10.12 -24.89 3.23
C VAL A 8 -9.40 -24.10 4.33
N ILE A 9 -9.09 -24.72 5.46
CA ILE A 9 -8.36 -24.07 6.57
C ILE A 9 -6.92 -23.73 6.15
N VAL A 10 -6.22 -24.63 5.45
CA VAL A 10 -4.86 -24.38 4.96
C VAL A 10 -4.86 -23.27 3.91
N ILE A 11 -5.82 -23.25 2.98
CA ILE A 11 -5.96 -22.18 1.98
C ILE A 11 -6.30 -20.85 2.66
N ALA A 12 -7.23 -20.83 3.61
CA ALA A 12 -7.58 -19.61 4.34
C ALA A 12 -6.40 -19.12 5.20
N GLY A 13 -5.67 -20.02 5.84
CA GLY A 13 -4.50 -19.72 6.66
C GLY A 13 -3.33 -19.19 5.84
N THR A 14 -3.02 -19.81 4.69
CA THR A 14 -2.00 -19.31 3.76
C THR A 14 -2.43 -18.01 3.10
N TYR A 15 -3.69 -17.87 2.68
CA TYR A 15 -4.23 -16.62 2.15
C TYR A 15 -4.11 -15.49 3.18
N TRP A 16 -4.47 -15.74 4.44
CA TRP A 16 -4.27 -14.81 5.54
C TRP A 16 -2.78 -14.50 5.75
N PHE A 17 -1.92 -15.51 5.85
CA PHE A 17 -0.50 -15.33 6.14
C PHE A 17 0.25 -14.55 5.05
N PHE A 18 -0.04 -14.83 3.77
CA PHE A 18 0.61 -14.15 2.65
C PHE A 18 0.01 -12.77 2.33
N ILE A 19 -1.31 -12.57 2.51
CA ILE A 19 -1.96 -11.29 2.15
C ILE A 19 -2.04 -10.32 3.34
N LEU A 20 -2.29 -10.82 4.55
CA LEU A 20 -2.42 -10.05 5.79
C LEU A 20 -1.14 -10.08 6.63
N ARG A 21 0.01 -10.30 5.98
CA ARG A 21 1.32 -10.20 6.63
C ARG A 21 1.40 -8.89 7.43
N PRO A 22 1.68 -8.94 8.75
CA PRO A 22 1.57 -7.79 9.66
C PRO A 22 2.41 -6.57 9.22
N GLY A 23 3.51 -6.79 8.50
CA GLY A 23 4.34 -5.70 7.97
C GLY A 23 3.60 -4.71 7.05
N ARG A 24 2.55 -5.14 6.32
CA ARG A 24 1.75 -4.21 5.51
C ARG A 24 0.80 -3.36 6.35
N LEU A 25 0.27 -3.90 7.45
CA LEU A 25 -0.61 -3.15 8.35
C LEU A 25 0.17 -2.11 9.15
N ASP A 26 1.38 -2.45 9.60
CA ASP A 26 2.25 -1.51 10.31
C ASP A 26 2.66 -0.34 9.42
N PHE A 27 2.97 -0.60 8.14
CA PHE A 27 3.19 0.45 7.14
C PHE A 27 1.98 1.39 7.05
N TRP A 28 0.77 0.85 6.82
CA TRP A 28 -0.43 1.70 6.70
C TRP A 28 -0.77 2.44 7.99
N ARG A 29 -0.51 1.83 9.16
CA ARG A 29 -0.66 2.46 10.46
C ARG A 29 0.31 3.63 10.62
N PHE A 30 1.54 3.48 10.14
CA PHE A 30 2.52 4.55 10.12
C PHE A 30 2.14 5.65 9.15
N VAL A 31 1.69 5.30 7.94
CA VAL A 31 1.16 6.27 6.95
C VAL A 31 -0.01 7.07 7.54
N ALA A 32 -0.91 6.43 8.29
CA ALA A 32 -2.01 7.12 8.95
C ALA A 32 -1.54 8.06 10.07
N LYS A 33 -0.46 7.72 10.77
CA LYS A 33 0.12 8.53 11.85
C LYS A 33 0.99 9.69 11.33
N HIS A 34 1.68 9.47 10.21
CA HIS A 34 2.61 10.41 9.57
C HIS A 34 2.28 10.55 8.07
N PRO A 35 1.09 11.09 7.72
CA PRO A 35 0.63 11.19 6.34
C PRO A 35 1.51 12.07 5.46
N ASP A 36 2.12 13.12 6.01
CA ASP A 36 2.98 14.03 5.27
C ASP A 36 4.32 13.36 4.88
N ALA A 37 4.92 12.62 5.82
CA ALA A 37 6.16 11.88 5.56
C ALA A 37 5.94 10.71 4.58
N ALA A 38 4.78 10.06 4.67
CA ALA A 38 4.37 9.05 3.71
C ALA A 38 4.19 9.63 2.31
N TYR A 39 3.55 10.80 2.20
CA TYR A 39 3.38 11.50 0.94
C TYR A 39 4.72 11.87 0.29
N ASP A 40 5.65 12.42 1.06
CA ASP A 40 6.99 12.76 0.57
C ASP A 40 7.74 11.49 0.09
N HIS A 41 7.60 10.35 0.80
CA HIS A 41 8.17 9.07 0.36
C HIS A 41 7.54 8.56 -0.93
N PHE A 42 6.20 8.61 -1.06
CA PHE A 42 5.51 8.21 -2.28
C PHE A 42 5.87 9.08 -3.49
N LYS A 43 6.22 10.35 -3.28
CA LYS A 43 6.71 11.23 -4.35
C LYS A 43 8.18 10.99 -4.69
N SER A 44 8.96 10.45 -3.74
CA SER A 44 10.40 10.22 -3.91
C SER A 44 10.75 8.91 -4.64
N ASP A 45 9.79 7.99 -4.78
CA ASP A 45 10.01 6.65 -5.32
C ASP A 45 9.06 6.38 -6.50
N ASP A 46 9.64 6.10 -7.68
CA ASP A 46 8.94 5.85 -8.93
C ASP A 46 8.01 4.61 -8.88
N CYS A 47 8.17 3.76 -7.87
CA CYS A 47 7.28 2.63 -7.64
C CYS A 47 5.87 3.07 -7.22
N TRP A 48 5.66 4.34 -6.88
CA TRP A 48 4.39 4.88 -6.42
C TRP A 48 3.83 5.90 -7.41
N LYS A 49 2.55 5.73 -7.73
CA LYS A 49 1.78 6.71 -8.48
C LYS A 49 0.80 7.42 -7.57
N VAL A 50 0.98 8.72 -7.44
CA VAL A 50 0.21 9.59 -6.57
C VAL A 50 -0.69 10.48 -7.42
N PHE A 51 -2.00 10.45 -7.16
CA PHE A 51 -2.98 11.34 -7.77
C PHE A 51 -3.53 12.27 -6.68
N GLU A 52 -3.09 13.51 -6.71
CA GLU A 52 -3.43 14.58 -5.75
C GLU A 52 -4.86 15.14 -5.99
N GLU A 53 -5.42 14.90 -7.17
CA GLU A 53 -6.74 15.37 -7.59
C GLU A 53 -7.68 14.22 -8.00
N ARG A 54 -8.88 14.57 -8.51
CA ARG A 54 -9.88 13.64 -9.02
C ARG A 54 -9.21 12.70 -10.03
N ARG A 55 -9.30 11.39 -9.77
CA ARG A 55 -8.76 10.34 -10.64
C ARG A 55 -9.21 10.63 -12.09
N PRO A 56 -8.30 10.73 -13.06
CA PRO A 56 -8.69 10.89 -14.46
C PRO A 56 -9.57 9.69 -14.85
N GLU A 57 -10.59 9.89 -15.69
CA GLU A 57 -11.51 8.79 -16.08
C GLU A 57 -10.75 7.58 -16.64
N ASN A 58 -9.62 7.83 -17.31
CA ASN A 58 -8.73 6.83 -17.89
C ASN A 58 -7.58 6.38 -16.98
N TYR A 59 -7.67 6.55 -15.65
CA TYR A 59 -6.60 6.15 -14.73
C TYR A 59 -6.19 4.67 -14.87
N ARG A 60 -7.10 3.80 -15.32
CA ARG A 60 -6.82 2.37 -15.54
C ARG A 60 -5.81 2.10 -16.66
N ASN A 61 -5.64 3.02 -17.61
CA ASN A 61 -4.61 2.93 -18.64
C ASN A 61 -3.23 3.30 -18.09
N ILE A 62 -3.19 4.11 -17.04
CA ILE A 62 -1.95 4.58 -16.40
C ILE A 62 -1.52 3.60 -15.29
N VAL A 63 -2.49 3.10 -14.53
CA VAL A 63 -2.30 2.15 -13.42
C VAL A 63 -3.18 0.91 -13.64
N PRO A 64 -2.80 0.02 -14.58
CA PRO A 64 -3.54 -1.22 -14.81
C PRO A 64 -3.55 -2.10 -13.56
N LYS A 65 -4.73 -2.66 -13.22
CA LYS A 65 -4.93 -3.46 -11.99
C LYS A 65 -4.02 -4.70 -11.88
N SER A 66 -3.56 -5.22 -13.02
CA SER A 66 -2.63 -6.34 -13.10
C SER A 66 -1.27 -5.98 -12.51
N GLU A 67 -0.82 -4.75 -12.74
CA GLU A 67 0.52 -4.28 -12.40
C GLU A 67 0.53 -3.35 -11.19
N TRP A 68 -0.59 -2.75 -10.81
CA TRP A 68 -0.65 -1.76 -9.74
C TRP A 68 -1.62 -2.18 -8.63
N ALA A 69 -1.13 -2.13 -7.39
CA ALA A 69 -1.91 -2.33 -6.18
C ALA A 69 -2.52 -1.00 -5.71
N GLY A 70 -3.82 -0.99 -5.41
CA GLY A 70 -4.57 0.18 -4.97
C GLY A 70 -6.01 0.13 -5.46
N PRO A 71 -6.75 1.27 -5.43
CA PRO A 71 -6.32 2.58 -4.94
C PRO A 71 -6.25 2.62 -3.40
N PHE A 72 -5.12 3.04 -2.86
CA PHE A 72 -4.99 3.42 -1.46
C PHE A 72 -5.35 4.89 -1.31
N ARG A 73 -5.97 5.25 -0.19
CA ARG A 73 -6.43 6.61 0.07
C ARG A 73 -5.70 7.12 1.29
N ILE A 74 -5.03 8.27 1.15
CA ILE A 74 -4.37 8.95 2.25
C ILE A 74 -4.89 10.38 2.30
N THR A 75 -5.15 10.90 3.49
CA THR A 75 -5.43 12.32 3.68
C THR A 75 -4.14 12.98 4.08
N VAL A 76 -3.68 13.97 3.31
CA VAL A 76 -2.40 14.65 3.55
C VAL A 76 -2.68 16.05 4.11
N PRO A 77 -2.43 16.28 5.42
CA PRO A 77 -2.57 17.59 6.05
C PRO A 77 -1.79 18.69 5.33
N LYS A 78 -0.55 18.41 4.89
CA LYS A 78 0.32 19.36 4.18
C LYS A 78 -0.28 19.89 2.86
N LEU A 79 -1.21 19.18 2.24
CA LEU A 79 -1.93 19.61 1.03
C LEU A 79 -3.25 20.35 1.36
N GLY A 80 -3.44 20.80 2.60
CA GLY A 80 -4.69 21.39 3.08
C GLY A 80 -5.75 20.33 3.45
N GLY A 81 -5.31 19.13 3.86
CA GLY A 81 -6.21 18.03 4.20
C GLY A 81 -6.86 17.34 2.99
N LYS A 82 -6.25 17.44 1.81
CA LYS A 82 -6.76 16.80 0.59
C LYS A 82 -6.59 15.28 0.65
N LEU A 83 -7.58 14.59 0.06
CA LEU A 83 -7.53 13.15 -0.15
C LEU A 83 -6.73 12.84 -1.42
N VAL A 84 -5.68 12.06 -1.26
CA VAL A 84 -4.77 11.65 -2.32
C VAL A 84 -4.94 10.16 -2.59
N TYR A 85 -4.96 9.78 -3.86
CA TYR A 85 -5.03 8.38 -4.29
C TYR A 85 -3.64 7.88 -4.64
N VAL A 86 -3.20 6.82 -3.97
CA VAL A 86 -1.88 6.23 -4.14
C VAL A 86 -2.01 4.82 -4.72
N PHE A 87 -1.18 4.52 -5.70
CA PHE A 87 -1.04 3.20 -6.30
C PHE A 87 0.41 2.76 -6.20
N GLY A 88 0.65 1.52 -5.76
CA GLY A 88 1.99 0.94 -5.71
C GLY A 88 2.17 -0.08 -6.81
N ARG A 89 3.26 -0.03 -7.57
CA ARG A 89 3.57 -1.00 -8.63
C ARG A 89 3.92 -2.36 -8.03
N ARG A 90 3.29 -3.44 -8.50
CA ARG A 90 3.69 -4.82 -8.21
C ARG A 90 4.83 -5.22 -9.15
N PRO A 91 5.88 -5.90 -8.67
CA PRO A 91 6.12 -6.40 -7.30
C PRO A 91 6.84 -5.39 -6.37
N ASP A 92 7.33 -4.28 -6.92
CA ASP A 92 8.33 -3.41 -6.28
C ASP A 92 7.82 -2.64 -5.06
N PHE A 93 6.51 -2.39 -4.97
CA PHE A 93 5.94 -1.64 -3.86
C PHE A 93 6.17 -2.33 -2.50
N SER A 94 6.27 -3.67 -2.48
CA SER A 94 6.53 -4.39 -1.22
C SER A 94 7.90 -4.03 -0.65
N ARG A 95 8.90 -3.89 -1.51
CA ARG A 95 10.26 -3.49 -1.11
C ARG A 95 10.26 -2.05 -0.60
N SER A 96 9.58 -1.15 -1.31
CA SER A 96 9.47 0.25 -0.91
C SER A 96 8.75 0.42 0.44
N GLN A 97 7.77 -0.44 0.76
CA GLN A 97 7.12 -0.46 2.07
C GLN A 97 8.08 -0.89 3.19
N ASP A 98 8.87 -1.95 2.95
CA ASP A 98 9.86 -2.43 3.91
C ASP A 98 10.99 -1.40 4.10
N ASP A 99 11.46 -0.76 3.03
CA ASP A 99 12.48 0.29 3.07
C ASP A 99 12.00 1.53 3.84
N PHE A 100 10.73 1.91 3.68
CA PHE A 100 10.11 2.98 4.46
C PHE A 100 10.09 2.63 5.95
N LEU A 101 9.57 1.45 6.31
CA LEU A 101 9.56 1.01 7.70
C LEU A 101 10.96 0.94 8.31
N ASN A 102 11.95 0.45 7.55
CA ASN A 102 13.35 0.40 8.00
C ASN A 102 13.98 1.78 8.20
N LYS A 103 13.70 2.75 7.31
CA LYS A 103 14.16 4.14 7.49
C LYS A 103 13.60 4.75 8.78
N PHE A 104 12.33 4.50 9.09
CA PHE A 104 11.70 5.03 10.30
C PHE A 104 12.11 4.29 11.57
N ALA A 105 12.26 2.96 11.51
CA ALA A 105 12.73 2.15 12.63
C ALA A 105 14.18 2.48 13.05
N ARG A 106 15.04 2.91 12.11
CA ARG A 106 16.41 3.37 12.40
C ARG A 106 16.50 4.83 12.85
N SER A 107 15.44 5.60 12.68
CA SER A 107 15.39 7.03 13.06
C SER A 107 14.79 7.26 14.45
N THR A 108 14.41 6.18 15.15
CA THR A 108 13.94 6.20 16.55
C THR A 108 15.01 5.58 17.43
#